data_AF-A0AB39BVX0-F1
#
_entry.id   AF-A0AB39BVX0-F1
#
_cell.length_a   1.000
_cell.length_b   1.000
_cell.length_c   1.000
_cell.angle_alpha   90.00
_cell.angle_beta   90.00
_cell.angle_gamma   90.00
#
_symmetry.space_group_name_H-M   'P 1'
#
loop_
_entity.id
_entity.type
_entity.pdbx_description
1 polymer ?
#
loop_
_entity_poly.entity_id
_entity_poly.type
_entity_poly.pdbx_seq_one_letter_code
_entity_poly.pdbx_strand_id
1 'polypeptide(L)' 'MNQNKSYLIGSFLILSGTILLGIMHLAIAMYIPNMTGWGNPPGKFATVLNGIMGWFPYILSIVQIVIGTILVKNSLKKA' A
#
# COMPACT_ATOMS: atom_id res chain seq x y z
N MET A 1 17.26 -12.57 15.47
CA MET A 1 15.85 -12.20 15.72
C MET A 1 15.08 -13.47 16.03
N ASN A 2 14.34 -13.52 17.14
CA ASN A 2 13.49 -14.68 17.48
C ASN A 2 12.46 -14.90 16.35
N GLN A 3 12.26 -16.15 15.90
CA GLN A 3 11.32 -16.50 14.83
C GLN A 3 9.92 -15.91 15.08
N ASN A 4 9.46 -15.96 16.32
CA ASN A 4 8.17 -15.41 16.74
C ASN A 4 8.12 -13.88 16.58
N LYS A 5 9.23 -13.18 16.84
CA LYS A 5 9.31 -11.72 16.65
C LYS A 5 9.28 -11.36 15.17
N SER A 6 10.00 -12.09 14.32
CA SER A 6 9.99 -11.87 12.86
C SER A 6 8.62 -12.08 12.24
N TYR A 7 7.93 -13.13 12.67
CA TYR A 7 6.57 -13.45 12.21
C TYR A 7 5.57 -12.37 12.63
N LEU A 8 5.61 -11.92 13.89
CA LEU A 8 4.72 -10.87 14.39
C LEU A 8 4.95 -9.54 13.68
N ILE A 9 6.22 -9.11 13.52
CA ILE A 9 6.56 -7.87 12.80
C ILE A 9 6.12 -7.96 11.34
N GLY A 10 6.41 -9.08 10.68
CA GLY A 10 6.02 -9.29 9.28
C GLY A 10 4.50 -9.27 9.09
N SER A 11 3.75 -9.93 9.97
CA SER A 11 2.28 -9.94 9.94
C SER A 11 1.69 -8.55 10.18
N PHE A 12 2.25 -7.80 11.13
CA PHE A 12 1.82 -6.43 11.40
C PHE A 12 2.07 -5.51 10.21
N LEU A 13 3.22 -5.63 9.55
CA LEU A 13 3.55 -4.87 8.33
C LEU A 13 2.61 -5.19 7.15
N ILE A 14 2.24 -6.46 6.97
CA ILE A 14 1.27 -6.85 5.94
C ILE A 14 -0.09 -6.23 6.24
N LEU A 15 -0.55 -6.33 7.50
CA LEU A 15 -1.83 -5.78 7.90
C LEU A 15 -1.88 -4.26 7.73
N SER A 16 -0.86 -3.55 8.25
CA SER A 16 -0.79 -2.09 8.14
C SER A 16 -0.70 -1.63 6.68
N GLY A 17 0.11 -2.31 5.87
CA GLY A 17 0.25 -2.02 4.45
C GLY A 17 -1.04 -2.26 3.68
N THR A 18 -1.77 -3.34 3.99
CA THR A 18 -3.07 -3.64 3.36
C THR A 18 -4.12 -2.59 3.70
N ILE A 19 -4.20 -2.18 4.98
CA ILE A 19 -5.11 -1.12 5.42
C ILE A 19 -4.78 0.19 4.72
N LEU A 20 -3.50 0.56 4.68
CA LEU A 20 -3.04 1.79 4.03
C LEU A 20 -3.37 1.79 2.53
N LEU A 21 -3.11 0.67 1.83
CA LEU A 21 -3.44 0.50 0.42
C LEU A 21 -4.95 0.60 0.18
N GLY A 22 -5.76 0.00 1.05
CA GLY A 22 -7.22 0.07 0.99
C GLY A 22 -7.75 1.49 1.15
N ILE A 23 -7.25 2.24 2.14
CA ILE A 23 -7.59 3.65 2.34
C ILE A 23 -7.19 4.49 1.12
N MET A 24 -6.05 4.22 0.50
CA MET A 24 -5.65 4.91 -0.72
C MET A 24 -6.62 4.66 -1.88
N HIS A 25 -7.08 3.43 -2.08
CA HIS A 25 -8.09 3.13 -3.10
C HIS A 25 -9.44 3.80 -2.80
N LEU A 26 -9.82 3.87 -1.52
CA LEU A 26 -11.02 4.60 -1.10
C LEU A 26 -10.89 6.10 -1.37
N ALA A 27 -9.76 6.71 -1.02
CA ALA A 27 -9.47 8.12 -1.30
C ALA A 27 -9.53 8.42 -2.80
N ILE A 28 -9.00 7.52 -3.63
CA ILE A 28 -9.05 7.64 -5.08
C ILE A 28 -10.50 7.59 -5.58
N ALA A 29 -11.30 6.63 -5.10
CA ALA A 29 -12.70 6.50 -5.46
C ALA A 29 -13.53 7.75 -5.07
N MET A 30 -13.24 8.37 -3.92
CA MET A 30 -13.89 9.60 -3.48
C MET A 30 -13.45 10.85 -4.26
N TYR A 31 -12.23 10.85 -4.80
CA TYR A 31 -11.70 12.00 -5.54
C TYR A 31 -12.14 12.01 -7.00
N ILE A 32 -12.31 10.84 -7.62
CA ILE A 32 -12.68 10.69 -9.04
C ILE A 32 -13.92 11.53 -9.46
N PRO A 33 -15.03 11.59 -8.69
CA PRO A 33 -16.20 12.39 -9.06
C PRO A 33 -15.94 13.90 -9.18
N ASN A 34 -14.91 14.40 -8.49
CA ASN A 34 -14.54 15.82 -8.50
C ASN A 34 -13.64 16.20 -9.69
N MET A 35 -13.26 15.22 -10.52
CA MET A 35 -12.41 15.46 -11.69
C MET A 35 -13.25 15.76 -12.94
N THR A 36 -12.98 16.89 -13.59
CA THR A 36 -13.57 17.24 -14.88
C THR A 36 -12.81 16.56 -16.03
N GLY A 37 -13.51 15.70 -16.79
CA GLY A 37 -12.97 15.05 -17.98
C GLY A 37 -12.17 13.75 -17.74
N TRP A 38 -12.10 12.92 -18.79
CA TRP A 38 -11.37 11.63 -18.80
C TRP A 38 -10.15 11.60 -19.74
N GLY A 39 -9.86 12.70 -20.44
CA GLY A 39 -9.18 12.62 -21.75
C GLY A 39 -7.72 13.08 -21.86
N ASN A 40 -7.14 13.78 -20.88
CA ASN A 40 -5.78 14.33 -21.05
C ASN A 40 -4.74 13.46 -20.32
N PRO A 41 -3.68 12.98 -20.99
CA PRO A 41 -2.54 12.39 -20.29
C PRO A 41 -1.97 13.40 -19.28
N PRO A 42 -1.55 12.98 -18.07
CA PRO A 42 -1.36 11.61 -17.58
C PRO A 42 -2.66 10.95 -17.12
N GLY A 43 -2.75 9.61 -17.25
CA GLY A 43 -3.97 8.84 -16.96
C GLY A 43 -4.55 9.11 -15.56
N LYS A 44 -5.88 8.95 -15.41
CA LYS A 44 -6.66 9.34 -14.22
C LYS A 44 -6.03 8.97 -12.89
N PHE A 45 -5.53 7.75 -12.77
CA PHE A 45 -4.97 7.25 -11.51
C PHE A 45 -3.77 8.07 -11.03
N ALA A 46 -2.85 8.40 -11.93
CA ALA A 46 -1.70 9.24 -11.61
C ALA A 46 -2.12 10.68 -11.29
N THR A 47 -3.11 11.21 -12.01
CA THR A 47 -3.68 12.53 -11.75
C THR A 47 -4.35 12.60 -10.38
N VAL A 48 -5.08 11.55 -9.97
CA VAL A 48 -5.69 11.47 -8.63
C VAL A 48 -4.60 11.41 -7.57
N LEU A 49 -3.60 10.52 -7.75
CA LEU A 49 -2.49 10.38 -6.81
C LEU A 49 -1.69 11.67 -6.66
N ASN A 50 -1.49 12.43 -7.74
CA ASN A 50 -0.89 13.77 -7.65
C ASN A 50 -1.81 14.74 -6.88
N GLY A 51 -3.11 14.74 -7.18
CA GLY A 51 -4.09 15.64 -6.55
C GLY A 51 -4.27 15.42 -5.04
N ILE A 52 -4.13 14.18 -4.56
CA ILE A 52 -4.26 13.85 -3.13
C ILE A 52 -2.90 13.68 -2.42
N MET A 53 -1.78 14.02 -3.08
CA MET A 53 -0.41 13.73 -2.61
C MET A 53 -0.23 12.24 -2.21
N GLY A 54 -0.95 11.36 -2.91
CA GLY A 54 -1.11 9.94 -2.59
C GLY A 54 0.05 9.05 -2.97
N TRP A 55 1.01 9.54 -3.76
CA TRP A 55 2.15 8.74 -4.21
C TRP A 55 2.97 8.16 -3.06
N PHE A 56 3.28 8.98 -2.06
CA PHE A 56 4.04 8.54 -0.90
C PHE A 56 3.32 7.43 -0.12
N PRO A 57 2.07 7.62 0.37
CA PRO A 57 1.37 6.57 1.10
C PRO A 57 1.07 5.33 0.25
N TYR A 58 0.83 5.48 -1.06
CA TYR A 58 0.62 4.36 -1.97
C TYR A 58 1.88 3.49 -2.11
N ILE A 59 3.03 4.09 -2.40
CA ILE A 59 4.30 3.35 -2.52
C ILE A 59 4.68 2.73 -1.16
N LEU A 60 4.52 3.47 -0.07
CA LEU A 60 4.80 2.98 1.28
C LEU A 60 3.98 1.73 1.61
N SER A 61 2.70 1.71 1.24
CA SER A 61 1.82 0.56 1.49
C SER A 61 2.31 -0.71 0.79
N ILE A 62 2.74 -0.60 -0.47
CA ILE A 62 3.29 -1.73 -1.25
C ILE A 62 4.60 -2.21 -0.62
N VAL A 63 5.48 -1.27 -0.26
CA VAL A 63 6.77 -1.62 0.39
C VAL A 63 6.54 -2.34 1.71
N GLN A 64 5.58 -1.90 2.54
CA GLN A 64 5.23 -2.58 3.80
C GLN A 64 4.74 -4.02 3.55
N ILE A 65 3.86 -4.22 2.56
CA ILE A 65 3.36 -5.56 2.20
C ILE A 65 4.49 -6.46 1.72
N VAL A 66 5.37 -5.96 0.85
CA VAL A 66 6.51 -6.74 0.30
C VAL A 66 7.49 -7.14 1.41
N ILE A 67 7.91 -6.17 2.24
CA ILE A 67 8.82 -6.44 3.36
C ILE A 67 8.19 -7.40 4.36
N GLY A 68 6.93 -7.18 4.72
CA GLY A 68 6.19 -8.04 5.64
C GLY A 68 6.08 -9.47 5.10
N THR A 69 5.79 -9.63 3.80
CA THR A 69 5.72 -10.94 3.13
C THR A 69 7.08 -11.66 3.16
N ILE A 70 8.18 -10.94 2.89
CA ILE A 70 9.53 -11.49 2.96
C ILE A 70 9.86 -11.95 4.38
N LEU A 71 9.51 -11.15 5.40
CA LEU A 71 9.75 -11.49 6.81
C LEU A 71 8.99 -12.74 7.24
N VAL A 72 7.70 -12.84 6.92
CA VAL A 72 6.86 -14.01 7.24
C VAL A 72 7.37 -15.24 6.50
N LYS A 73 7.67 -15.13 5.20
CA LYS A 73 8.24 -16.25 4.43
C LYS A 73 9.54 -16.75 5.03
N ASN A 74 10.42 -15.84 5.46
CA ASN A 74 11.69 -16.19 6.06
C ASN A 74 11.56 -16.78 7.47
N SER A 75 10.55 -16.37 8.26
CA SER A 75 10.29 -16.97 9.56
C SER A 75 9.73 -18.39 9.43
N LEU A 76 8.89 -18.64 8.42
CA LEU A 76 8.31 -19.96 8.16
C LEU A 76 9.36 -20.96 7.67
N LYS A 77 10.31 -20.54 6.82
CA LYS A 77 11.39 -21.42 6.34
C LYS A 77 12.38 -21.90 7.41
N LYS A 78 12.37 -21.25 8.58
CA LYS A 78 13.32 -21.52 9.66
C LYS A 78 12.67 -22.22 10.87
N ALA A 79 11.38 -22.48 10.82
CA ALA A 79 10.64 -23.30 11.77
C ALA A 79 10.61 -24.75 11.29
#